data_AF-A0A3D2RLY5-F1
#
_entry.id   AF-A0A3D2RLY5-F1
#
_cell.length_a   1.000
_cell.length_b   1.000
_cell.length_c   1.000
_cell.angle_alpha   90.00
_cell.angle_beta   90.00
_cell.angle_gamma   90.00
#
_symmetry.space_group_name_H-M   'P 1'
#
loop_
_entity.id
_entity.type
_entity.pdbx_description
1 polymer ?
#
loop_
_entity_poly.entity_id
_entity_poly.type
_entity_poly.pdbx_seq_one_letter_code
_entity_poly.pdbx_strand_id
1 'polypeptide(L)'
;MTGQPNILFIMSDDHASKAISCYGGGINHTPNLDRLANEGMRLNHCYVTNSICTPSRAAILTGTYNHVNSVTTLNTHINNRQPN
;
A
#
# COMPACT_ATOMS: atom_id res chain seq x y z
N MET A 1 20.46 12.39 15.58
CA MET A 1 20.66 11.94 14.18
C MET A 1 19.90 12.88 13.29
N THR A 2 20.58 13.74 12.54
CA THR A 2 19.97 14.82 11.73
C THR A 2 20.49 14.74 10.30
N GLY A 3 20.07 13.72 9.57
CA GLY A 3 20.29 13.55 8.13
C GLY A 3 18.97 13.16 7.46
N GLN A 4 18.81 13.50 6.18
CA GLN A 4 17.63 13.11 5.41
C GLN A 4 17.59 11.58 5.28
N PRO A 5 16.53 10.89 5.78
CA PRO A 5 16.45 9.44 5.67
C PRO A 5 16.14 9.02 4.23
N ASN A 6 16.58 7.82 3.85
CA ASN A 6 16.11 7.16 2.65
C ASN A 6 14.74 6.53 2.91
N ILE A 7 13.80 6.69 1.98
CA ILE A 7 12.45 6.11 2.06
C ILE A 7 12.33 5.01 1.01
N LEU A 8 12.08 3.77 1.44
CA LEU A 8 11.80 2.63 0.57
C LEU A 8 10.32 2.25 0.68
N PHE A 9 9.56 2.44 -0.41
CA PHE A 9 8.17 2.03 -0.51
C PHE A 9 8.05 0.73 -1.31
N ILE A 10 7.61 -0.35 -0.66
CA ILE A 10 7.40 -1.66 -1.27
C ILE A 10 5.90 -1.95 -1.29
N MET A 11 5.38 -2.32 -2.46
CA MET A 11 3.99 -2.69 -2.64
C MET A 11 3.88 -3.95 -3.51
N SER A 12 3.12 -4.92 -3.03
CA SER A 12 2.78 -6.15 -3.74
C SER A 12 1.35 -6.09 -4.27
N ASP A 13 1.11 -6.61 -5.48
CA ASP A 13 -0.22 -6.65 -6.09
C ASP A 13 -1.04 -7.84 -5.56
N ASP A 14 -2.34 -7.64 -5.33
CA ASP A 14 -3.30 -8.65 -4.86
C ASP A 14 -2.88 -9.52 -3.66
N HIS A 15 -1.97 -9.00 -2.83
CA HIS A 15 -1.37 -9.77 -1.74
C HIS A 15 -2.26 -9.74 -0.49
N ALA A 16 -3.05 -10.80 -0.32
CA ALA A 16 -3.92 -10.95 0.84
C ALA A 16 -3.11 -10.97 2.15
N SER A 17 -3.59 -10.29 3.20
CA SER A 17 -2.93 -10.24 4.51
C SER A 17 -2.67 -11.63 5.08
N LYS A 18 -3.61 -12.56 4.91
CA LYS A 18 -3.49 -13.97 5.33
C LYS A 18 -2.38 -14.74 4.61
N ALA A 19 -1.85 -14.24 3.50
CA ALA A 19 -0.71 -14.88 2.84
C ALA A 19 0.63 -14.59 3.54
N ILE A 20 0.66 -13.66 4.50
CA ILE A 20 1.87 -13.27 5.25
C ILE A 20 1.83 -13.93 6.63
N SER A 21 2.90 -14.62 7.04
CA SER A 21 2.93 -15.41 8.28
C SER A 21 2.65 -14.58 9.54
N CYS A 22 3.18 -13.36 9.64
CA CYS A 22 2.93 -12.51 10.79
C CYS A 22 1.45 -12.12 10.97
N TYR A 23 0.60 -12.22 9.96
CA TYR A 23 -0.86 -11.98 10.07
C TYR A 23 -1.68 -13.24 10.37
N GLY A 24 -1.04 -14.39 10.62
CA GLY A 24 -1.71 -15.56 11.21
C GLY A 24 -2.47 -16.44 10.22
N GLY A 25 -2.15 -16.42 8.92
CA GLY A 25 -2.77 -17.31 7.94
C GLY A 25 -2.33 -18.78 8.00
N GLY A 26 -1.22 -19.08 8.67
CA GLY A 26 -0.79 -20.44 9.04
C GLY A 26 -0.28 -21.36 7.92
N ILE A 27 -0.40 -20.96 6.65
CA ILE A 27 0.01 -21.78 5.49
C ILE A 27 1.41 -21.40 4.99
N ASN A 28 1.69 -20.10 4.88
CA ASN A 28 2.92 -19.59 4.29
C ASN A 28 3.97 -19.27 5.36
N HIS A 29 5.25 -19.33 4.97
CA HIS A 29 6.36 -18.87 5.78
C HIS A 29 7.07 -17.69 5.09
N THR A 30 6.98 -16.49 5.68
CA THR A 30 7.53 -15.24 5.12
C THR A 30 8.53 -14.57 6.07
N PRO A 31 9.71 -15.18 6.32
CA PRO A 31 10.61 -14.76 7.41
C PRO A 31 11.14 -13.34 7.25
N ASN A 32 11.34 -12.85 6.02
CA ASN A 32 11.79 -11.49 5.76
C ASN A 32 10.71 -10.44 6.10
N LEU A 33 9.43 -10.74 5.85
CA LEU A 33 8.31 -9.86 6.21
C LEU A 33 8.04 -9.91 7.72
N ASP A 34 8.19 -11.08 8.33
CA ASP A 34 8.06 -11.24 9.78
C ASP A 34 9.13 -10.44 10.53
N ARG A 35 10.38 -10.44 10.02
CA ARG A 35 11.46 -9.59 10.56
C ARG A 35 11.08 -8.11 10.53
N LEU A 36 10.56 -7.60 9.41
CA LEU A 36 10.11 -6.21 9.30
C LEU A 36 8.97 -5.89 10.28
N ALA A 37 8.05 -6.82 10.50
CA ALA A 37 6.96 -6.66 11.45
C ALA A 37 7.44 -6.63 12.91
N ASN A 38 8.45 -7.43 13.26
CA ASN A 38 9.01 -7.53 14.61
C ASN A 38 9.95 -6.36 14.96
N GLU A 39 10.74 -5.88 14.01
CA GLU A 39 11.69 -4.77 14.20
C GLU A 39 11.04 -3.39 13.99
N GLY A 40 9.81 -3.36 13.48
CA GLY A 40 9.10 -2.14 13.12
C GLY A 40 7.68 -2.09 13.67
N MET A 41 6.74 -1.65 12.82
CA MET A 41 5.33 -1.55 13.16
C MET A 41 4.48 -2.32 12.17
N ARG A 42 3.53 -3.12 12.69
CA ARG A 42 2.55 -3.88 11.91
C ARG A 42 1.15 -3.30 12.11
N LEU A 43 0.43 -3.06 11.02
CA LEU A 43 -0.91 -2.49 11.05
C LEU A 43 -1.97 -3.60 10.90
N ASN A 44 -2.74 -3.85 11.97
CA ASN A 44 -3.82 -4.85 11.93
C ASN A 44 -5.08 -4.36 11.20
N HIS A 45 -5.19 -3.04 10.98
CA HIS A 45 -6.34 -2.37 10.37
C HIS A 45 -5.86 -1.34 9.34
N CYS A 46 -5.33 -1.83 8.22
CA CYS A 46 -4.92 -1.01 7.08
C CYS A 46 -5.85 -1.30 5.90
N TYR A 47 -6.56 -0.27 5.41
CA TYR A 47 -7.58 -0.42 4.37
C TYR A 47 -7.20 0.37 3.13
N VAL A 48 -7.47 -0.21 1.97
CA VAL A 48 -7.43 0.51 0.70
C VAL A 48 -8.67 1.39 0.56
N THR A 49 -8.52 2.55 -0.07
CA THR A 49 -9.66 3.41 -0.40
C THR A 49 -10.48 2.88 -1.57
N ASN A 50 -9.89 2.01 -2.38
CA ASN A 50 -10.50 1.36 -3.54
C ASN A 50 -9.88 -0.02 -3.76
N SER A 51 -10.71 -1.01 -4.08
CA SER A 51 -10.29 -2.41 -4.26
C SER A 51 -9.90 -2.78 -5.70
N ILE A 52 -9.65 -1.79 -6.56
CA ILE A 52 -9.22 -1.97 -7.96
C ILE A 52 -7.81 -1.39 -8.14
N CYS A 53 -6.95 -2.06 -8.92
CA CYS A 53 -5.51 -1.78 -9.05
C CYS A 53 -5.20 -0.30 -9.35
N THR A 54 -5.66 0.24 -10.49
CA THR A 54 -5.39 1.63 -10.91
C THR A 54 -5.88 2.68 -9.90
N PRO A 55 -7.15 2.68 -9.45
CA PRO A 55 -7.62 3.67 -8.48
C PRO A 55 -7.02 3.51 -7.08
N SER A 56 -6.67 2.30 -6.63
CA SER A 56 -5.94 2.09 -5.37
C SER A 56 -4.56 2.74 -5.39
N ARG A 57 -3.80 2.50 -6.47
CA ARG A 57 -2.48 3.10 -6.68
C ARG A 57 -2.55 4.62 -6.80
N ALA A 58 -3.56 5.15 -7.48
CA ALA A 58 -3.76 6.60 -7.57
C ALA A 58 -4.00 7.25 -6.20
N ALA A 59 -4.75 6.59 -5.31
CA ALA A 59 -4.97 7.10 -3.96
C ALA A 59 -3.68 7.12 -3.13
N ILE A 60 -2.83 6.09 -3.25
CA ILE A 60 -1.52 6.02 -2.60
C ILE A 60 -0.59 7.13 -3.11
N LEU A 61 -0.51 7.33 -4.43
CA LEU A 61 0.42 8.29 -5.04
C LEU A 61 0.03 9.75 -4.80
N THR A 62 -1.27 10.04 -4.75
CA THR A 62 -1.78 11.42 -4.58
C THR A 62 -2.09 11.77 -3.13
N GLY A 63 -2.20 10.77 -2.24
CA GLY A 63 -2.68 10.98 -0.88
C GLY A 63 -4.14 11.42 -0.78
N THR A 64 -4.95 11.24 -1.83
CA THR A 64 -6.35 11.68 -1.87
C THR A 64 -7.30 10.58 -2.31
N TYR A 65 -8.58 10.70 -1.94
CA TYR A 65 -9.63 9.77 -2.38
C TYR A 65 -9.93 9.92 -3.88
N ASN A 66 -10.51 8.87 -4.48
CA ASN A 66 -10.79 8.84 -5.92
C ASN A 66 -11.80 9.90 -6.41
N HIS A 67 -12.65 10.44 -5.53
CA HIS A 67 -13.52 11.58 -5.87
C HIS A 67 -12.75 12.91 -6.00
N VAL A 68 -11.52 12.98 -5.47
CA VAL A 68 -10.60 14.11 -5.62
C VAL A 68 -9.66 13.88 -6.81
N ASN A 69 -8.92 12.75 -6.81
CA ASN A 69 -7.95 12.46 -7.90
C ASN A 69 -8.60 12.01 -9.22
N SER A 70 -9.92 11.79 -9.23
CA SER A 70 -10.72 11.44 -10.41
C SER A 70 -10.39 10.10 -11.08
N VAL A 71 -9.51 9.27 -10.51
CA VAL A 71 -9.18 7.94 -11.05
C VAL A 71 -10.17 6.92 -10.49
N THR A 72 -11.11 6.44 -11.32
CA THR A 72 -12.24 5.62 -10.84
C THR A 72 -12.30 4.22 -11.46
N THR A 73 -11.57 3.96 -12.55
CA THR A 73 -11.56 2.67 -13.26
C THR A 73 -10.14 2.23 -13.58
N LEU A 74 -9.98 1.02 -14.11
CA LEU A 74 -8.69 0.53 -14.59
C LEU A 74 -8.09 1.38 -15.71
N ASN A 75 -8.95 1.97 -16.56
CA ASN A 75 -8.55 2.74 -17.75
C ASN A 75 -8.49 4.26 -17.49
N THR A 76 -8.87 4.72 -16.30
CA THR A 76 -8.84 6.15 -15.98
C THR A 76 -7.41 6.59 -15.72
N HIS A 77 -6.90 7.53 -16.51
CA HIS A 77 -5.55 8.05 -16.34
C HIS A 77 -5.46 9.04 -15.18
N ILE A 78 -4.32 9.00 -14.46
CA ILE A 78 -3.98 10.01 -13.47
C ILE A 78 -3.60 11.33 -14.17
N ASN A 79 -4.19 12.44 -13.73
CA ASN A 79 -3.85 13.77 -14.23
C ASN A 79 -2.74 14.39 -13.37
N ASN A 80 -1.51 14.37 -13.89
CA ASN A 80 -0.32 14.92 -13.22
C ASN A 80 -0.29 16.46 -13.11
N ARG A 81 -1.33 17.16 -13.60
CA ARG A 81 -1.50 18.61 -13.46
C ARG A 81 -2.52 18.99 -12.40
N GLN A 82 -3.21 18.02 -11.78
CA GLN A 82 -4.07 18.35 -10.66
C GLN A 82 -3.23 18.92 -9.52
N PRO A 83 -3.75 19.91 -8.78
CA PRO A 83 -2.96 20.68 -7.80
C PRO A 83 -2.59 19.90 -6.51
N ASN A 84 -2.72 18.57 -6.51
CA ASN A 84 -2.38 17.68 -5.41
C ASN A 84 -1.36 16.63 -5.88
#